data_AF-A0A2I0N1C3-F1
#
_entry.id   AF-A0A2I0N1C3-F1
#
_cell.length_a   1.000
_cell.length_b   1.000
_cell.length_c   1.000
_cell.angle_alpha   90.00
_cell.angle_beta   90.00
_cell.angle_gamma   90.00
#
_symmetry.space_group_name_H-M   'P 1'
#
loop_
_entity.id
_entity.type
_entity.pdbx_description
1 polymer ?
#
loop_
_entity_poly.entity_id
_entity_poly.type
_entity_poly.pdbx_seq_one_letter_code
_entity_poly.pdbx_strand_id
1 'polypeptide(L)'
;MVQSSRTLPKTPAPHLVFLNHWISERRFQIQGIALWYNRAMKKIDFAKNSRILYRYLTLMCFFLLAAAFLLNRPQEIFQGFAAILWSPSNLLTDYFAIANPGATLCNAAVTTLFTLLFLRRAQIVLTGPLVAALFTICGFAFFGKNLYNSAPFLIGIVLYARLAKAPLNSVVLVGLFSTALSPLISEITFGFGLSYWISVPLAYSVGTLIGLLMSPLGASFLRVHHGYNLYNIGFTAGILGMMIAGMLRLFKLRIETVSVLSFGHNGSVALLLYGIFGSMIALVLWQTRGKIPPLSALYKDAGRLLSDFLVLYDLPATFLNMALLGLSCTTYVLLVGGELNGPVVGGIFTVVGFGAMGKHLFNVTPVVVGIFLASLFSNAGSHQSTGVLLTTLFGTTLAPIAGHFGFGPGVLAGFIHLSMAANIGYLHGGMNLYNNGFSGGFVAAILVPLLEARQDLFRKE
;
A
#
# COMPACT_ATOMS: atom_id res chain seq x y z
N MET A 1 -16.16 -36.45 72.46
CA MET A 1 -14.87 -36.81 71.84
C MET A 1 -15.16 -37.72 70.65
N VAL A 2 -14.48 -37.49 69.51
CA VAL A 2 -14.43 -38.29 68.25
C VAL A 2 -15.44 -37.93 67.13
N GLN A 3 -14.87 -37.32 66.07
CA GLN A 3 -15.02 -37.49 64.59
C GLN A 3 -16.45 -37.66 63.99
N SER A 4 -16.83 -37.13 62.81
CA SER A 4 -16.13 -36.99 61.53
C SER A 4 -16.95 -36.10 60.58
N SER A 5 -16.32 -35.29 59.71
CA SER A 5 -17.01 -34.72 58.53
C SER A 5 -16.37 -35.28 57.26
N ARG A 6 -17.14 -36.09 56.54
CA ARG A 6 -16.82 -36.62 55.21
C ARG A 6 -16.88 -35.49 54.19
N THR A 7 -15.78 -35.28 53.47
CA THR A 7 -15.75 -34.48 52.24
C THR A 7 -16.23 -35.34 51.08
N LEU A 8 -17.31 -34.92 50.41
CA LEU A 8 -17.73 -35.46 49.12
C LEU A 8 -16.83 -34.89 48.01
N PRO A 9 -16.39 -35.68 47.02
CA PRO A 9 -15.67 -35.17 45.87
C PRO A 9 -16.64 -34.39 44.96
N LYS A 10 -16.38 -33.10 44.75
CA LYS A 10 -17.08 -32.29 43.76
C LYS A 10 -16.65 -32.74 42.36
N THR A 11 -17.49 -33.49 41.66
CA THR A 11 -17.40 -33.63 40.20
C THR A 11 -17.59 -32.25 39.57
N PRO A 12 -16.67 -31.76 38.71
CA PRO A 12 -16.83 -30.46 38.07
C PRO A 12 -18.04 -30.47 37.12
N ALA A 13 -18.80 -29.38 37.15
CA ALA A 13 -20.00 -29.23 36.35
C ALA A 13 -19.70 -29.31 34.83
N PRO A 14 -20.59 -29.90 34.00
CA PRO A 14 -20.32 -30.22 32.59
C PRO A 14 -19.94 -29.02 31.71
N HIS A 15 -20.35 -27.79 32.09
CA HIS A 15 -19.95 -26.56 31.39
C HIS A 15 -18.46 -26.19 31.59
N LEU A 16 -17.86 -26.55 32.74
CA LEU A 16 -16.43 -26.35 33.00
C LEU A 16 -15.55 -27.34 32.20
N VAL A 17 -16.07 -28.54 31.91
CA VAL A 17 -15.39 -29.52 31.05
C VAL A 17 -15.37 -29.04 29.60
N PHE A 18 -16.48 -28.49 29.10
CA PHE A 18 -16.56 -27.91 27.75
C PHE A 18 -15.66 -26.67 27.60
N LEU A 19 -15.64 -25.79 28.60
CA LEU A 19 -14.78 -24.60 28.61
C LEU A 19 -13.28 -25.00 28.65
N ASN A 20 -12.92 -25.98 29.48
CA ASN A 20 -11.55 -26.47 29.57
C ASN A 20 -11.12 -27.22 28.31
N HIS A 21 -12.02 -27.95 27.64
CA HIS A 21 -11.73 -28.61 26.37
C HIS A 21 -11.61 -27.59 25.23
N TRP A 22 -12.45 -26.56 25.21
CA TRP A 22 -12.39 -25.45 24.25
C TRP A 22 -11.14 -24.57 24.42
N ILE A 23 -10.73 -24.33 25.68
CA ILE A 23 -9.48 -23.63 26.01
C ILE A 23 -8.26 -24.51 25.69
N SER A 24 -8.33 -25.83 25.90
CA SER A 24 -7.21 -26.75 25.61
C SER A 24 -7.00 -26.94 24.11
N GLU A 25 -8.06 -27.07 23.31
CA GLU A 25 -7.98 -27.15 21.84
C GLU A 25 -7.39 -25.88 21.23
N ARG A 26 -7.83 -24.69 21.69
CA ARG A 26 -7.23 -23.43 21.25
C ARG A 26 -5.79 -23.28 21.73
N ARG A 27 -5.44 -23.72 22.94
CA ARG A 27 -4.03 -23.76 23.38
C ARG A 27 -3.19 -24.69 22.51
N PHE A 28 -3.71 -25.84 22.10
CA PHE A 28 -3.01 -26.79 21.22
C PHE A 28 -2.84 -26.23 19.80
N GLN A 29 -3.86 -25.56 19.24
CA GLN A 29 -3.75 -24.85 17.97
C GLN A 29 -2.76 -23.68 18.06
N ILE A 30 -2.81 -22.87 19.12
CA ILE A 30 -1.89 -21.74 19.33
C ILE A 30 -0.46 -22.24 19.54
N GLN A 31 -0.25 -23.33 20.28
CA GLN A 31 1.07 -23.95 20.47
C GLN A 31 1.57 -24.61 19.18
N GLY A 32 0.71 -25.26 18.41
CA GLY A 32 1.03 -25.81 17.09
C GLY A 32 1.44 -24.73 16.09
N ILE A 33 0.70 -23.62 16.06
CA ILE A 33 1.03 -22.42 15.27
C ILE A 33 2.33 -21.78 15.77
N ALA A 34 2.53 -21.67 17.08
CA ALA A 34 3.76 -21.11 17.65
C ALA A 34 4.99 -22.00 17.39
N LEU A 35 4.82 -23.32 17.42
CA LEU A 35 5.87 -24.29 17.07
C LEU A 35 6.17 -24.30 15.58
N TRP A 36 5.16 -24.19 14.72
CA TRP A 36 5.33 -24.01 13.27
C TRP A 36 6.03 -22.67 12.98
N TYR A 37 5.57 -21.58 13.58
CA TYR A 37 6.16 -20.26 13.48
C TYR A 37 7.62 -20.28 13.93
N ASN A 38 7.93 -20.86 15.10
CA ASN A 38 9.30 -20.98 15.58
C ASN A 38 10.18 -21.88 14.67
N ARG A 39 9.62 -22.91 14.03
CA ARG A 39 10.35 -23.75 13.06
C ARG A 39 10.56 -23.05 11.70
N ALA A 40 9.58 -22.29 11.24
CA ALA A 40 9.66 -21.48 10.03
C ALA A 40 10.67 -20.33 10.20
N MET A 41 10.60 -19.62 11.34
CA MET A 41 11.52 -18.54 11.71
C MET A 41 12.97 -19.02 11.85
N LYS A 42 13.22 -20.28 12.25
CA LYS A 42 14.56 -20.88 12.29
C LYS A 42 15.20 -21.11 10.92
N LYS A 43 14.42 -21.14 9.83
CA LYS A 43 14.93 -21.35 8.46
C LYS A 43 15.19 -20.05 7.68
N ILE A 44 14.63 -18.92 8.13
CA ILE A 44 14.69 -17.65 7.40
C ILE A 44 15.77 -16.76 8.01
N ASP A 45 16.86 -16.55 7.27
CA ASP A 45 17.86 -15.55 7.62
C ASP A 45 17.35 -14.16 7.18
N PHE A 46 16.60 -13.51 8.06
CA PHE A 46 16.04 -12.17 7.86
C PHE A 46 17.10 -11.13 7.50
N ALA A 47 18.29 -11.22 8.09
CA ALA A 47 19.37 -10.29 7.82
C ALA A 47 19.96 -10.50 6.42
N LYS A 48 20.06 -11.75 5.95
CA LYS A 48 20.45 -12.05 4.56
C LYS A 48 19.41 -11.60 3.56
N ASN A 49 18.13 -11.93 3.76
CA ASN A 49 17.05 -11.52 2.86
C ASN A 49 16.96 -9.99 2.78
N SER A 50 17.00 -9.30 3.91
CA SER A 50 17.05 -7.83 3.97
C SER A 50 18.23 -7.26 3.18
N ARG A 51 19.44 -7.83 3.30
CA ARG A 51 20.61 -7.40 2.50
C ARG A 51 20.38 -7.57 1.00
N ILE A 52 19.75 -8.65 0.57
CA ILE A 52 19.41 -8.89 -0.85
C ILE A 52 18.38 -7.84 -1.31
N LEU A 53 17.34 -7.60 -0.52
CA LEU A 53 16.30 -6.61 -0.81
C LEU A 53 16.87 -5.20 -0.96
N TYR A 54 17.72 -4.77 -0.02
CA TYR A 54 18.40 -3.47 -0.12
C TYR A 54 19.22 -3.37 -1.41
N ARG A 55 19.98 -4.41 -1.77
CA ARG A 55 20.78 -4.43 -3.00
C ARG A 55 19.89 -4.36 -4.24
N TYR A 56 18.85 -5.19 -4.32
CA TYR A 56 17.92 -5.20 -5.45
C TYR A 56 17.24 -3.85 -5.64
N LEU A 57 16.66 -3.26 -4.58
CA LEU A 57 15.97 -1.98 -4.67
C LEU A 57 16.93 -0.83 -5.02
N THR A 58 18.18 -0.89 -4.54
CA THR A 58 19.22 0.08 -4.93
C THR A 58 19.55 -0.06 -6.42
N LEU A 59 19.74 -1.28 -6.93
CA LEU A 59 19.98 -1.54 -8.35
C LEU A 59 18.79 -1.11 -9.22
N MET A 60 17.56 -1.33 -8.77
CA MET A 60 16.35 -0.84 -9.43
C MET A 60 16.36 0.69 -9.55
N CYS A 61 16.76 1.42 -8.50
CA CYS A 61 16.88 2.87 -8.57
C CYS A 61 17.97 3.32 -9.56
N PHE A 62 19.12 2.63 -9.61
CA PHE A 62 20.15 2.92 -10.60
C PHE A 62 19.70 2.58 -12.03
N PHE A 63 18.89 1.54 -12.21
CA PHE A 63 18.26 1.22 -13.49
C PHE A 63 17.29 2.34 -13.93
N LEU A 64 16.46 2.86 -13.03
CA LEU A 64 15.60 4.02 -13.31
C LEU A 64 16.41 5.27 -13.67
N LEU A 65 17.52 5.54 -12.97
CA LEU A 65 18.43 6.65 -13.32
C LEU A 65 19.06 6.46 -14.69
N ALA A 66 19.55 5.25 -15.01
CA ALA A 66 20.11 4.96 -16.32
C ALA A 66 19.05 5.17 -17.42
N ALA A 67 17.83 4.66 -17.22
CA ALA A 67 16.72 4.88 -18.13
C ALA A 67 16.37 6.38 -18.27
N ALA A 68 16.45 7.16 -17.20
CA ALA A 68 16.23 8.61 -17.25
C ALA A 68 17.16 9.31 -18.25
N PHE A 69 18.46 9.04 -18.16
CA PHE A 69 19.49 9.62 -19.04
C PHE A 69 19.48 9.06 -20.47
N LEU A 70 18.82 7.91 -20.69
CA LEU A 70 18.57 7.40 -22.05
C LEU A 70 17.39 8.10 -22.73
N LEU A 71 16.39 8.56 -21.96
CA LEU A 71 15.19 9.18 -22.50
C LEU A 71 15.31 10.69 -22.70
N ASN A 72 16.07 11.39 -21.85
CA ASN A 72 16.18 12.84 -21.88
C ASN A 72 17.62 13.31 -21.63
N ARG A 73 17.94 14.51 -22.12
CA ARG A 73 19.26 15.12 -21.92
C ARG A 73 19.45 15.54 -20.46
N PRO A 74 20.69 15.55 -19.91
CA PRO A 74 20.95 15.95 -18.53
C PRO A 74 20.35 17.31 -18.12
N GLN A 75 20.36 18.28 -19.03
CA GLN A 75 19.78 19.61 -18.79
C GLN A 75 18.25 19.57 -18.64
N GLU A 76 17.56 18.81 -19.49
CA GLU A 76 16.10 18.61 -19.43
C GLU A 76 15.69 17.87 -18.16
N ILE A 77 16.50 16.90 -17.73
CA ILE A 77 16.27 16.17 -16.47
C ILE A 77 16.41 17.11 -15.28
N PHE A 78 17.46 17.95 -15.24
CA PHE A 78 17.69 18.86 -14.13
C PHE A 78 16.59 19.92 -14.02
N GLN A 79 16.22 20.56 -15.13
CA GLN A 79 15.13 21.54 -15.18
C GLN A 79 13.79 20.90 -14.83
N GLY A 80 13.50 19.72 -15.37
CA GLY A 80 12.29 18.98 -15.07
C GLY A 80 12.21 18.53 -13.61
N PHE A 81 13.33 18.09 -13.02
CA PHE A 81 13.39 17.70 -11.61
C PHE A 81 13.12 18.91 -10.69
N ALA A 82 13.66 20.09 -11.03
CA ALA A 82 13.34 21.32 -10.33
C ALA A 82 11.85 21.68 -10.46
N ALA A 83 11.26 21.56 -11.66
CA ALA A 83 9.84 21.79 -11.88
C ALA A 83 8.95 20.85 -11.03
N ILE A 84 9.32 19.57 -10.91
CA ILE A 84 8.63 18.60 -10.05
C ILE A 84 8.67 19.04 -8.59
N LEU A 85 9.82 19.49 -8.07
CA LEU A 85 9.95 19.91 -6.67
C LEU A 85 9.12 21.15 -6.34
N TRP A 86 8.96 22.07 -7.30
CA TRP A 86 8.29 23.35 -7.13
C TRP A 86 6.88 23.40 -7.73
N SER A 87 6.21 22.24 -7.87
CA SER A 87 4.85 22.15 -8.41
C SER A 87 3.84 21.63 -7.38
N PRO A 88 2.57 22.10 -7.41
CA PRO A 88 1.46 21.39 -6.78
C PRO A 88 1.38 19.95 -7.30
N SER A 89 1.04 19.00 -6.44
CA SER A 89 1.21 17.57 -6.74
C SER A 89 -0.06 16.77 -6.43
N ASN A 90 -1.20 17.14 -7.01
CA ASN A 90 -2.49 16.50 -6.71
C ASN A 90 -2.55 15.06 -7.30
N LEU A 91 -3.57 14.29 -6.91
CA LEU A 91 -3.68 12.86 -7.26
C LEU A 91 -3.59 12.56 -8.76
N LEU A 92 -4.07 13.46 -9.62
CA LEU A 92 -4.03 13.31 -11.08
C LEU A 92 -3.00 14.25 -11.74
N THR A 93 -1.94 14.62 -11.02
CA THR A 93 -0.84 15.43 -11.55
C THR A 93 0.34 14.53 -11.93
N ASP A 94 0.40 14.17 -13.21
CA ASP A 94 1.42 13.33 -13.81
C ASP A 94 2.73 14.10 -14.05
N TYR A 95 3.84 13.62 -13.50
CA TYR A 95 5.14 14.27 -13.69
C TYR A 95 5.72 14.08 -15.09
N PHE A 96 5.25 13.10 -15.87
CA PHE A 96 5.56 13.06 -17.30
C PHE A 96 5.03 14.31 -18.01
N ALA A 97 3.86 14.80 -17.61
CA ALA A 97 3.24 15.99 -18.19
C ALA A 97 3.76 17.31 -17.57
N ILE A 98 4.08 17.32 -16.28
CA ILE A 98 4.68 18.50 -15.62
C ILE A 98 6.11 18.76 -16.11
N ALA A 99 6.87 17.69 -16.37
CA ALA A 99 8.26 17.76 -16.78
C ALA A 99 8.50 16.91 -18.03
N ASN A 100 9.06 15.72 -17.85
CA ASN A 100 9.34 14.76 -18.90
C ASN A 100 9.60 13.36 -18.28
N PRO A 101 9.59 12.28 -19.09
CA PRO A 101 9.88 10.94 -18.60
C PRO A 101 11.20 10.82 -17.84
N GLY A 102 12.29 11.42 -18.32
CA GLY A 102 13.59 11.37 -17.66
C GLY A 102 13.62 12.01 -16.28
N ALA A 103 13.10 13.24 -16.14
CA ALA A 103 12.99 13.94 -14.87
C ALA A 103 12.12 13.17 -13.86
N THR A 104 11.05 12.53 -14.35
CA THR A 104 10.15 11.71 -13.53
C THR A 104 10.82 10.46 -13.00
N LEU A 105 11.54 9.73 -13.86
CA LEU A 105 12.33 8.56 -13.46
C LEU A 105 13.43 8.94 -12.46
N CYS A 106 14.06 10.10 -12.66
CA CYS A 106 15.03 10.65 -11.72
C CYS A 106 14.39 10.94 -10.35
N ASN A 107 13.21 11.58 -10.32
CA ASN A 107 12.46 11.81 -9.08
C ASN A 107 12.09 10.50 -8.37
N ALA A 108 11.63 9.50 -9.11
CA ALA A 108 11.33 8.18 -8.57
C ALA A 108 12.55 7.49 -7.95
N ALA A 109 13.68 7.49 -8.65
CA ALA A 109 14.91 6.90 -8.15
C ALA A 109 15.46 7.62 -6.93
N VAL A 110 15.56 8.95 -6.97
CA VAL A 110 16.14 9.77 -5.90
C VAL A 110 15.28 9.70 -4.63
N THR A 111 13.96 9.81 -4.75
CA THR A 111 13.03 9.71 -3.61
C THR A 111 13.12 8.33 -2.95
N THR A 112 13.22 7.27 -3.75
CA THR A 112 13.34 5.90 -3.24
C THR A 112 14.71 5.64 -2.61
N LEU A 113 15.80 6.11 -3.23
CA LEU A 113 17.16 6.00 -2.69
C LEU A 113 17.30 6.73 -1.35
N PHE A 114 16.75 7.93 -1.22
CA PHE A 114 16.74 8.67 0.04
C PHE A 114 16.02 7.87 1.13
N THR A 115 14.87 7.28 0.79
CA THR A 115 14.10 6.44 1.71
C THR A 115 14.88 5.17 2.12
N LEU A 116 15.51 4.50 1.16
CA LEU A 116 16.37 3.33 1.42
C LEU A 116 17.56 3.70 2.31
N LEU A 117 18.20 4.84 2.06
CA LEU A 117 19.31 5.33 2.86
C LEU A 117 18.87 5.62 4.29
N PHE A 118 17.71 6.27 4.47
CA PHE A 118 17.11 6.51 5.78
C PHE A 118 16.89 5.20 6.55
N LEU A 119 16.22 4.21 5.93
CA LEU A 119 15.97 2.90 6.56
C LEU A 119 17.28 2.16 6.89
N ARG A 120 18.26 2.20 5.98
CA ARG A 120 19.54 1.55 6.18
C ARG A 120 20.35 2.19 7.30
N ARG A 121 20.38 3.53 7.37
CA ARG A 121 21.05 4.26 8.46
C ARG A 121 20.38 3.97 9.81
N ALA A 122 19.07 3.83 9.83
CA ALA A 122 18.29 3.41 10.99
C ALA A 122 18.38 1.89 11.29
N GLN A 123 19.20 1.13 10.56
CA GLN A 123 19.39 -0.33 10.73
C GLN A 123 18.07 -1.13 10.67
N ILE A 124 17.13 -0.70 9.83
CA ILE A 124 15.82 -1.34 9.70
C ILE A 124 15.92 -2.58 8.80
N VAL A 125 15.39 -3.71 9.28
CA VAL A 125 15.23 -4.95 8.50
C VAL A 125 14.02 -4.81 7.59
N LEU A 126 14.18 -5.08 6.29
CA LEU A 126 13.09 -4.99 5.32
C LEU A 126 12.16 -6.21 5.44
N THR A 127 10.91 -5.92 5.80
CA THR A 127 9.77 -6.86 5.86
C THR A 127 8.87 -6.68 4.63
N GLY A 128 7.92 -7.59 4.41
CA GLY A 128 6.94 -7.49 3.30
C GLY A 128 6.23 -6.14 3.25
N PRO A 129 5.69 -5.64 4.38
CA PRO A 129 5.09 -4.31 4.43
C PRO A 129 6.04 -3.16 4.09
N LEU A 130 7.33 -3.25 4.47
CA LEU A 130 8.32 -2.22 4.11
C LEU A 130 8.67 -2.27 2.63
N VAL A 131 8.72 -3.46 2.02
CA VAL A 131 8.86 -3.59 0.56
C VAL A 131 7.64 -2.98 -0.13
N ALA A 132 6.43 -3.22 0.37
CA ALA A 132 5.22 -2.59 -0.14
C ALA A 132 5.27 -1.06 -0.07
N ALA A 133 5.75 -0.51 1.05
CA ALA A 133 5.94 0.92 1.21
C ALA A 133 6.98 1.50 0.23
N LEU A 134 8.12 0.82 0.03
CA LEU A 134 9.18 1.27 -0.87
C LEU A 134 8.76 1.28 -2.34
N PHE A 135 8.08 0.22 -2.80
CA PHE A 135 7.49 0.20 -4.15
C PHE A 135 6.40 1.27 -4.30
N THR A 136 5.57 1.49 -3.28
CA THR A 136 4.55 2.55 -3.29
C THR A 136 5.18 3.94 -3.35
N ILE A 137 6.24 4.21 -2.59
CA ILE A 137 6.97 5.49 -2.65
C ILE A 137 7.60 5.68 -4.04
N CYS A 138 8.22 4.64 -4.59
CA CYS A 138 8.80 4.68 -5.93
C CYS A 138 7.73 5.00 -6.98
N GLY A 139 6.61 4.27 -6.97
CA GLY A 139 5.50 4.48 -7.89
C GLY A 139 4.86 5.86 -7.76
N PHE A 140 4.67 6.35 -6.53
CA PHE A 140 4.08 7.67 -6.27
C PHE A 140 5.09 8.80 -6.45
N ALA A 141 6.34 8.50 -6.74
CA ALA A 141 7.27 9.51 -7.20
C ALA A 141 7.21 9.72 -8.73
N PHE A 142 6.31 9.01 -9.42
CA PHE A 142 5.89 9.38 -10.78
C PHE A 142 4.77 10.43 -10.80
N PHE A 143 4.10 10.64 -9.66
CA PHE A 143 2.99 11.59 -9.54
C PHE A 143 2.72 11.90 -8.05
N GLY A 144 2.60 13.16 -7.67
CA GLY A 144 2.14 13.49 -6.32
C GLY A 144 3.20 13.46 -5.20
N LYS A 145 4.31 12.72 -5.32
CA LYS A 145 5.40 12.72 -4.30
C LYS A 145 6.75 13.11 -4.85
N ASN A 146 7.47 13.91 -4.09
CA ASN A 146 8.86 14.24 -4.32
C ASN A 146 9.56 14.40 -2.97
N LEU A 147 10.87 14.66 -2.98
CA LEU A 147 11.65 14.81 -1.75
C LEU A 147 11.14 15.95 -0.85
N TYR A 148 10.78 17.09 -1.45
CA TYR A 148 10.32 18.27 -0.73
C TYR A 148 9.05 17.97 0.06
N ASN A 149 8.02 17.47 -0.61
CA ASN A 149 6.70 17.29 -0.02
C ASN A 149 6.58 16.00 0.83
N SER A 150 7.57 15.11 0.81
CA SER A 150 7.59 13.87 1.62
C SER A 150 8.41 13.99 2.91
N ALA A 151 9.42 14.86 2.94
CA ALA A 151 10.33 15.02 4.08
C ALA A 151 9.64 15.31 5.43
N PRO A 152 8.67 16.25 5.56
CA PRO A 152 8.15 16.64 6.86
C PRO A 152 7.44 15.50 7.61
N PHE A 153 6.82 14.56 6.89
CA PHE A 153 6.19 13.39 7.48
C PHE A 153 7.18 12.47 8.20
N LEU A 154 8.38 12.28 7.62
CA LEU A 154 9.45 11.49 8.24
C LEU A 154 10.03 12.19 9.48
N ILE A 155 10.08 13.53 9.47
CA ILE A 155 10.43 14.29 10.68
C ILE A 155 9.40 14.02 11.78
N GLY A 156 8.10 14.08 11.43
CA GLY A 156 7.00 13.79 12.34
C GLY A 156 7.06 12.39 12.97
N ILE A 157 7.34 11.35 12.18
CA ILE A 157 7.41 9.98 12.70
C ILE A 157 8.62 9.75 13.62
N VAL A 158 9.77 10.36 13.30
CA VAL A 158 10.96 10.31 14.15
C VAL A 158 10.72 11.04 15.47
N LEU A 159 10.03 12.19 15.42
CA LEU A 159 9.62 12.92 16.61
C LEU A 159 8.66 12.08 17.46
N TYR A 160 7.64 11.45 16.85
CA TYR A 160 6.74 10.54 17.55
C TYR A 160 7.49 9.39 18.23
N ALA A 161 8.42 8.72 17.52
CA ALA A 161 9.21 7.64 18.09
C ALA A 161 9.98 8.07 19.35
N ARG A 162 10.55 9.28 19.34
CA ARG A 162 11.26 9.86 20.49
C ARG A 162 10.32 10.19 21.65
N LEU A 163 9.22 10.88 21.36
CA LEU A 163 8.24 11.30 22.39
C LEU A 163 7.55 10.11 23.05
N ALA A 164 7.15 9.11 22.25
CA ALA A 164 6.50 7.89 22.72
C ALA A 164 7.51 6.85 23.27
N LYS A 165 8.82 7.13 23.21
CA LYS A 165 9.90 6.17 23.54
C LYS A 165 9.73 4.82 22.82
N ALA A 166 9.16 4.86 21.60
CA ALA A 166 8.92 3.69 20.78
C ALA A 166 10.12 3.44 19.85
N PRO A 167 10.50 2.18 19.62
CA PRO A 167 11.58 1.89 18.68
C PRO A 167 11.14 2.27 17.26
N LEU A 168 12.02 2.96 16.51
CA LEU A 168 11.67 3.52 15.20
C LEU A 168 11.16 2.45 14.22
N ASN A 169 11.67 1.22 14.30
CA ASN A 169 11.22 0.08 13.50
C ASN A 169 9.72 -0.23 13.63
N SER A 170 9.10 0.08 14.78
CA SER A 170 7.69 -0.19 15.05
C SER A 170 6.74 0.83 14.42
N VAL A 171 7.25 2.02 14.07
CA VAL A 171 6.43 3.16 13.59
C VAL A 171 6.84 3.63 12.19
N VAL A 172 8.04 3.29 11.72
CA VAL A 172 8.58 3.78 10.45
C VAL A 172 7.71 3.41 9.26
N LEU A 173 7.09 2.22 9.26
CA LEU A 173 6.14 1.81 8.22
C LEU A 173 4.98 2.80 8.08
N VAL A 174 4.42 3.23 9.23
CA VAL A 174 3.34 4.20 9.26
C VAL A 174 3.84 5.56 8.78
N GLY A 175 5.04 5.97 9.18
CA GLY A 175 5.68 7.20 8.68
C GLY A 175 5.86 7.21 7.16
N LEU A 176 6.34 6.12 6.58
CA LEU A 176 6.50 6.00 5.12
C LEU A 176 5.16 6.11 4.40
N PHE A 177 4.12 5.46 4.90
CA PHE A 177 2.79 5.57 4.30
C PHE A 177 2.10 6.90 4.60
N SER A 178 2.47 7.63 5.66
CA SER A 178 1.87 8.94 5.97
C SER A 178 2.11 10.01 4.90
N THR A 179 3.15 9.81 4.06
CA THR A 179 3.40 10.59 2.83
C THR A 179 2.26 10.51 1.81
N ALA A 180 1.20 9.74 2.05
CA ALA A 180 -0.06 9.80 1.31
C ALA A 180 -0.61 11.23 1.15
N LEU A 181 -0.37 12.09 2.15
CA LEU A 181 -0.80 13.49 2.18
C LEU A 181 0.29 14.46 1.70
N SER A 182 1.35 13.97 1.05
CA SER A 182 2.37 14.82 0.41
C SER A 182 1.82 15.95 -0.48
N PRO A 183 0.73 15.77 -1.26
CA PRO A 183 0.15 16.86 -2.03
C PRO A 183 -0.22 18.06 -1.15
N LEU A 184 -0.66 17.85 0.10
CA LEU A 184 -1.02 18.91 1.04
C LEU A 184 0.14 19.84 1.34
N ILE A 185 1.35 19.29 1.39
CA ILE A 185 2.54 20.09 1.62
C ILE A 185 2.81 20.98 0.41
N SER A 186 2.77 20.41 -0.80
CA SER A 186 2.91 21.19 -2.04
C SER A 186 1.82 22.26 -2.17
N GLU A 187 0.57 21.95 -1.83
CA GLU A 187 -0.56 22.87 -1.95
C GLU A 187 -0.48 24.04 -0.95
N ILE A 188 -0.11 23.76 0.31
CA ILE A 188 0.10 24.82 1.31
C ILE A 188 1.23 25.75 0.85
N THR A 189 2.30 25.20 0.26
CA THR A 189 3.45 25.99 -0.16
C THR A 189 3.21 26.78 -1.44
N PHE A 190 2.62 26.15 -2.46
CA PHE A 190 2.57 26.66 -3.83
C PHE A 190 1.15 27.00 -4.32
N GLY A 191 0.10 26.43 -3.72
CA GLY A 191 -1.28 26.58 -4.18
C GLY A 191 -2.00 27.81 -3.64
N PHE A 192 -1.81 28.14 -2.35
CA PHE A 192 -2.57 29.22 -1.70
C PHE A 192 -2.05 30.65 -1.91
N GLY A 193 -1.00 30.85 -2.71
CA GLY A 193 -0.45 32.19 -2.99
C GLY A 193 0.15 32.91 -1.78
N LEU A 194 0.44 32.19 -0.71
CA LEU A 194 1.12 32.73 0.48
C LEU A 194 2.61 32.99 0.16
N SER A 195 3.19 34.01 0.80
CA SER A 195 4.64 34.25 0.72
C SER A 195 5.44 33.04 1.19
N TYR A 196 6.52 32.70 0.49
CA TYR A 196 7.35 31.52 0.80
C TYR A 196 7.93 31.53 2.22
N TRP A 197 8.16 32.71 2.79
CA TRP A 197 8.60 32.87 4.19
C TRP A 197 7.56 32.37 5.21
N ILE A 198 6.28 32.31 4.83
CA ILE A 198 5.18 31.82 5.65
C ILE A 198 4.79 30.41 5.23
N SER A 199 4.66 30.18 3.92
CA SER A 199 4.09 28.95 3.36
C SER A 199 5.00 27.73 3.58
N VAL A 200 6.33 27.89 3.48
CA VAL A 200 7.28 26.79 3.69
C VAL A 200 7.31 26.33 5.15
N PRO A 201 7.50 27.22 6.17
CA PRO A 201 7.42 26.80 7.57
C PRO A 201 6.06 26.19 7.92
N LEU A 202 4.96 26.80 7.47
CA LEU A 202 3.61 26.30 7.73
C LEU A 202 3.41 24.87 7.17
N ALA A 203 3.77 24.64 5.92
CA ALA A 203 3.66 23.34 5.28
C ALA A 203 4.47 22.27 6.03
N TYR A 204 5.72 22.58 6.41
CA TYR A 204 6.56 21.65 7.16
C TYR A 204 6.05 21.38 8.57
N SER A 205 5.51 22.40 9.26
CA SER A 205 4.85 22.22 10.56
C SER A 205 3.63 21.31 10.45
N VAL A 206 2.77 21.51 9.45
CA VAL A 206 1.58 20.68 9.21
C VAL A 206 1.98 19.25 8.87
N GLY A 207 2.94 19.03 7.95
CA GLY A 207 3.41 17.70 7.60
C GLY A 207 4.06 16.95 8.77
N THR A 208 4.83 17.66 9.60
CA THR A 208 5.42 17.10 10.83
C THR A 208 4.34 16.70 11.83
N LEU A 209 3.32 17.54 12.02
CA LEU A 209 2.18 17.23 12.88
C LEU A 209 1.42 16.00 12.39
N ILE A 210 1.12 15.92 11.08
CA ILE A 210 0.44 14.76 10.50
C ILE A 210 1.27 13.48 10.69
N GLY A 211 2.58 13.54 10.42
CA GLY A 211 3.48 12.41 10.65
C GLY A 211 3.49 11.93 12.10
N LEU A 212 3.39 12.86 13.06
CA LEU A 212 3.29 12.56 14.49
C LEU A 212 1.96 11.89 14.87
N LEU A 213 0.85 12.36 14.29
CA LEU A 213 -0.50 11.84 14.57
C LEU A 213 -0.79 10.50 13.88
N MET A 214 -0.06 10.15 12.82
CA MET A 214 -0.40 8.99 11.99
C MET A 214 -0.30 7.66 12.73
N SER A 215 0.68 7.48 13.61
CA SER A 215 0.85 6.23 14.38
C SER A 215 -0.35 5.86 15.26
N PRO A 216 -0.80 6.71 16.21
CA PRO A 216 -1.96 6.38 17.06
C PRO A 216 -3.27 6.28 16.27
N LEU A 217 -3.44 7.09 15.22
CA LEU A 217 -4.64 7.06 14.38
C LEU A 217 -4.69 5.79 13.52
N GLY A 218 -3.57 5.41 12.90
CA GLY A 218 -3.47 4.21 12.07
C GLY A 218 -3.81 2.93 12.83
N ALA A 219 -3.35 2.83 14.09
CA ALA A 219 -3.72 1.71 14.96
C ALA A 219 -5.22 1.69 15.29
N SER A 220 -5.81 2.88 15.52
CA SER A 220 -7.22 2.99 15.88
C SER A 220 -8.14 2.62 14.71
N PHE A 221 -7.85 3.11 13.51
CA PHE A 221 -8.68 2.90 12.34
C PHE A 221 -8.56 1.51 11.70
N LEU A 222 -7.49 0.77 11.99
CA LEU A 222 -7.37 -0.63 11.56
C LEU A 222 -8.59 -1.48 11.96
N ARG A 223 -9.17 -1.18 13.11
CA ARG A 223 -10.35 -1.87 13.66
C ARG A 223 -11.62 -1.62 12.85
N VAL A 224 -11.71 -0.51 12.12
CA VAL A 224 -12.92 -0.13 11.37
C VAL A 224 -13.19 -1.07 10.21
N HIS A 225 -12.14 -1.59 9.58
CA HIS A 225 -12.25 -2.42 8.38
C HIS A 225 -11.71 -3.85 8.59
N HIS A 226 -11.50 -4.27 9.85
CA HIS A 226 -11.09 -5.62 10.25
C HIS A 226 -9.87 -6.20 9.51
N GLY A 227 -8.96 -5.36 9.01
CA GLY A 227 -7.79 -5.79 8.22
C GLY A 227 -8.08 -6.27 6.78
N TYR A 228 -9.30 -6.05 6.26
CA TYR A 228 -9.69 -6.40 4.89
C TYR A 228 -9.37 -5.33 3.83
N ASN A 229 -8.94 -4.16 4.29
CA ASN A 229 -8.35 -3.11 3.46
C ASN A 229 -6.83 -3.12 3.71
N LEU A 230 -6.06 -3.50 2.69
CA LEU A 230 -4.60 -3.53 2.77
C LEU A 230 -3.98 -2.14 2.93
N TYR A 231 -4.71 -1.08 2.58
CA TYR A 231 -4.24 0.30 2.63
C TYR A 231 -4.80 1.04 3.86
N ASN A 232 -4.65 0.45 5.06
CA ASN A 232 -5.12 1.05 6.32
C ASN A 232 -4.61 2.49 6.54
N ILE A 233 -3.33 2.75 6.27
CA ILE A 233 -2.80 4.11 6.40
C ILE A 233 -3.38 5.05 5.33
N GLY A 234 -3.77 4.52 4.16
CA GLY A 234 -4.54 5.28 3.18
C GLY A 234 -5.94 5.66 3.66
N PHE A 235 -6.59 4.79 4.42
CA PHE A 235 -7.84 5.13 5.11
C PHE A 235 -7.64 6.20 6.19
N THR A 236 -6.61 6.05 7.01
CA THR A 236 -6.26 7.02 8.06
C THR A 236 -5.93 8.40 7.48
N ALA A 237 -5.10 8.43 6.42
CA ALA A 237 -4.77 9.63 5.67
C ALA A 237 -6.02 10.26 5.03
N GLY A 238 -6.96 9.44 4.55
CA GLY A 238 -8.23 9.90 4.01
C GLY A 238 -9.11 10.60 5.05
N ILE A 239 -9.24 10.03 6.24
CA ILE A 239 -9.98 10.66 7.36
C ILE A 239 -9.34 12.00 7.75
N LEU A 240 -8.01 12.04 7.90
CA LEU A 240 -7.28 13.28 8.20
C LEU A 240 -7.40 14.30 7.06
N GLY A 241 -7.23 13.87 5.82
CA GLY A 241 -7.33 14.72 4.64
C GLY A 241 -8.73 15.31 4.48
N MET A 242 -9.78 14.53 4.75
CA MET A 242 -11.17 14.99 4.78
C MET A 242 -11.39 16.05 5.85
N MET A 243 -10.87 15.83 7.07
CA MET A 243 -10.94 16.81 8.17
C MET A 243 -10.23 18.11 7.78
N ILE A 244 -8.99 18.03 7.28
CA ILE A 244 -8.19 19.20 6.90
C ILE A 244 -8.87 19.96 5.75
N ALA A 245 -9.31 19.26 4.70
CA ALA A 245 -10.03 19.89 3.59
C ALA A 245 -11.35 20.53 4.05
N GLY A 246 -12.05 19.92 5.01
CA GLY A 246 -13.22 20.53 5.68
C GLY A 246 -12.88 21.84 6.39
N MET A 247 -11.80 21.85 7.20
CA MET A 247 -11.33 23.04 7.89
C MET A 247 -10.91 24.15 6.92
N LEU A 248 -10.17 23.82 5.85
CA LEU A 248 -9.77 24.81 4.84
C LEU A 248 -10.98 25.43 4.14
N ARG A 249 -11.99 24.62 3.78
CA ARG A 249 -13.24 25.10 3.19
C ARG A 249 -14.00 26.06 4.11
N LEU A 250 -13.93 25.88 5.44
CA LEU A 250 -14.52 26.82 6.41
C LEU A 250 -13.92 28.22 6.30
N PHE A 251 -12.63 28.31 5.99
CA PHE A 251 -11.91 29.57 5.75
C PHE A 251 -11.93 30.02 4.28
N LYS A 252 -12.82 29.44 3.46
CA LYS A 252 -12.95 29.71 2.01
C LYS A 252 -11.70 29.38 1.19
N LEU A 253 -10.76 28.61 1.74
CA LEU A 253 -9.64 28.04 1.01
C LEU A 253 -10.12 26.76 0.32
N ARG A 254 -10.20 26.79 -1.01
CA ARG A 254 -10.61 25.63 -1.81
C ARG A 254 -9.38 24.96 -2.40
N ILE A 255 -9.35 23.64 -2.30
CA ILE A 255 -8.38 22.80 -2.98
C ILE A 255 -9.05 22.35 -4.27
N GLU A 256 -8.50 22.77 -5.41
CA GLU A 256 -9.01 22.37 -6.71
C GLU A 256 -8.48 21.00 -7.10
N THR A 257 -9.38 20.13 -7.60
CA THR A 257 -8.96 18.86 -8.19
C THR A 257 -8.43 19.13 -9.60
N VAL A 258 -7.11 19.15 -9.73
CA VAL A 258 -6.43 19.30 -11.02
C VAL A 258 -6.17 17.92 -11.64
N SER A 259 -6.38 17.80 -12.95
CA SER A 259 -5.98 16.63 -13.74
C SER A 259 -5.02 17.07 -14.85
N VAL A 260 -3.76 16.65 -14.75
CA VAL A 260 -2.71 16.87 -15.76
C VAL A 260 -2.12 15.50 -16.06
N LEU A 261 -2.42 14.95 -17.24
CA LEU A 261 -2.05 13.58 -17.60
C LEU A 261 -1.26 13.56 -18.91
N SER A 262 -0.22 12.74 -18.98
CA SER A 262 0.53 12.48 -20.21
C SER A 262 -0.05 11.29 -20.99
N PHE A 263 0.19 11.27 -22.30
CA PHE A 263 -0.27 10.28 -23.26
C PHE A 263 0.85 9.91 -24.25
N GLY A 264 0.84 8.68 -24.78
CA GLY A 264 1.71 8.27 -25.89
C GLY A 264 3.07 7.70 -25.48
N HIS A 265 3.30 7.45 -24.19
CA HIS A 265 4.55 6.84 -23.68
C HIS A 265 4.47 5.32 -23.47
N ASN A 266 3.37 4.68 -23.87
CA ASN A 266 3.08 3.27 -23.60
C ASN A 266 4.24 2.33 -23.98
N GLY A 267 4.84 2.49 -25.16
CA GLY A 267 5.93 1.61 -25.60
C GLY A 267 7.15 1.67 -24.68
N SER A 268 7.67 2.88 -24.41
CA SER A 268 8.84 3.07 -23.54
C SER A 268 8.57 2.68 -22.08
N VAL A 269 7.39 3.00 -21.56
CA VAL A 269 7.03 2.71 -20.17
C VAL A 269 6.73 1.22 -19.98
N ALA A 270 6.09 0.56 -20.95
CA ALA A 270 5.88 -0.89 -20.93
C ALA A 270 7.22 -1.62 -20.94
N LEU A 271 8.16 -1.23 -21.81
CA LEU A 271 9.50 -1.82 -21.86
C LEU A 271 10.23 -1.69 -20.51
N LEU A 272 10.15 -0.51 -19.88
CA LEU A 272 10.70 -0.28 -18.55
C LEU A 272 10.08 -1.22 -17.50
N LEU A 273 8.75 -1.29 -17.45
CA LEU A 273 8.02 -2.12 -16.47
C LEU A 273 8.30 -3.62 -16.67
N TYR A 274 8.21 -4.11 -17.91
CA TYR A 274 8.54 -5.49 -18.25
C TYR A 274 10.01 -5.81 -17.93
N GLY A 275 10.93 -4.86 -18.14
CA GLY A 275 12.33 -4.99 -17.73
C GLY A 275 12.50 -5.13 -16.21
N ILE A 276 11.81 -4.30 -15.41
CA ILE A 276 11.85 -4.39 -13.94
C ILE A 276 11.30 -5.74 -13.46
N PHE A 277 10.12 -6.15 -13.92
CA PHE A 277 9.52 -7.42 -13.49
C PHE A 277 10.28 -8.64 -14.03
N GLY A 278 10.84 -8.55 -15.24
CA GLY A 278 11.77 -9.55 -15.78
C GLY A 278 13.03 -9.68 -14.92
N SER A 279 13.58 -8.58 -14.40
CA SER A 279 14.73 -8.61 -13.50
C SER A 279 14.42 -9.29 -12.14
N MET A 280 13.18 -9.17 -11.66
CA MET A 280 12.71 -9.91 -10.47
C MET A 280 12.68 -11.41 -10.73
N ILE A 281 12.15 -11.84 -11.88
CA ILE A 281 12.14 -13.25 -12.29
C ILE A 281 13.58 -13.77 -12.44
N ALA A 282 14.48 -12.99 -13.07
CA ALA A 282 15.89 -13.34 -13.19
C ALA A 282 16.55 -13.53 -11.83
N LEU A 283 16.29 -12.65 -10.85
CA LEU A 283 16.78 -12.78 -9.48
C LEU A 283 16.26 -14.08 -8.83
N VAL A 284 14.98 -14.40 -9.00
CA VAL A 284 14.37 -15.64 -8.49
C VAL A 284 15.07 -16.86 -9.08
N LEU A 285 15.22 -16.93 -10.40
CA LEU A 285 15.87 -18.04 -11.08
C LEU A 285 17.34 -18.17 -10.66
N TRP A 286 18.04 -17.06 -10.46
CA TRP A 286 19.41 -17.08 -9.94
C TRP A 286 19.48 -17.66 -8.51
N GLN A 287 18.61 -17.22 -7.60
CA GLN A 287 18.59 -17.71 -6.21
C GLN A 287 18.23 -19.20 -6.11
N THR A 288 17.40 -19.68 -7.02
CA THR A 288 16.86 -21.05 -7.02
C THR A 288 17.62 -22.00 -7.95
N ARG A 289 18.71 -21.53 -8.59
CA ARG A 289 19.50 -22.28 -9.58
C ARG A 289 18.62 -22.80 -10.73
N GLY A 290 17.74 -21.94 -11.23
CA GLY A 290 16.86 -22.19 -12.37
C GLY A 290 15.52 -22.87 -12.03
N LYS A 291 15.25 -23.19 -10.75
CA LYS A 291 14.00 -23.87 -10.35
C LYS A 291 12.90 -22.86 -10.01
N ILE A 292 11.73 -23.01 -10.61
CA ILE A 292 10.59 -22.13 -10.32
C ILE A 292 10.04 -22.45 -8.91
N PRO A 293 9.98 -21.47 -7.98
CA PRO A 293 9.34 -21.67 -6.67
C PRO A 293 7.86 -22.04 -6.81
N PRO A 294 7.34 -22.97 -5.99
CA PRO A 294 5.91 -23.26 -5.96
C PRO A 294 5.12 -22.12 -5.32
N LEU A 295 4.09 -21.61 -6.00
CA LEU A 295 3.21 -20.54 -5.48
C LEU A 295 1.93 -21.06 -4.84
N SER A 296 1.69 -22.37 -4.85
CA SER A 296 0.43 -22.98 -4.41
C SER A 296 0.09 -22.70 -2.94
N ALA A 297 1.08 -22.61 -2.06
CA ALA A 297 0.87 -22.26 -0.66
C ALA A 297 0.53 -20.78 -0.48
N LEU A 298 1.22 -19.89 -1.21
CA LEU A 298 0.98 -18.44 -1.20
C LEU A 298 -0.40 -18.10 -1.75
N TYR A 299 -0.83 -18.77 -2.82
CA TYR A 299 -2.13 -18.54 -3.46
C TYR A 299 -3.33 -19.08 -2.70
N LYS A 300 -3.11 -19.84 -1.63
CA LYS A 300 -4.15 -20.28 -0.69
C LYS A 300 -4.31 -19.33 0.50
N ASP A 301 -3.42 -18.35 0.67
CA ASP A 301 -3.54 -17.36 1.74
C ASP A 301 -4.71 -16.42 1.47
N ALA A 302 -5.48 -16.06 2.49
CA ALA A 302 -6.53 -15.06 2.34
C ALA A 302 -5.95 -13.66 2.05
N GLY A 303 -4.71 -13.41 2.48
CA GLY A 303 -3.97 -12.20 2.18
C GLY A 303 -4.35 -11.00 3.03
N ARG A 304 -4.84 -11.18 4.26
CA ARG A 304 -5.21 -10.07 5.16
C ARG A 304 -3.99 -9.16 5.47
N LEU A 305 -4.24 -7.94 5.97
CA LEU A 305 -3.21 -6.90 6.20
C LEU A 305 -1.97 -7.38 6.97
N LEU A 306 -2.05 -8.41 7.82
CA LEU A 306 -0.89 -8.88 8.59
C LEU A 306 -0.10 -10.02 7.90
N SER A 307 -0.50 -10.44 6.70
CA SER A 307 0.15 -11.52 5.95
C SER A 307 1.43 -11.03 5.26
N ASP A 308 2.55 -11.08 5.98
CA ASP A 308 3.89 -10.81 5.41
C ASP A 308 4.40 -12.02 4.62
N PHE A 309 4.34 -11.95 3.28
CA PHE A 309 4.71 -13.08 2.43
C PHE A 309 6.21 -13.37 2.44
N LEU A 310 7.07 -12.37 2.71
CA LEU A 310 8.50 -12.62 2.87
C LEU A 310 8.80 -13.46 4.11
N VAL A 311 8.00 -13.31 5.17
CA VAL A 311 8.07 -14.13 6.39
C VAL A 311 7.42 -15.50 6.17
N LEU A 312 6.28 -15.55 5.48
CA LEU A 312 5.46 -16.76 5.39
C LEU A 312 5.90 -17.74 4.29
N TYR A 313 6.40 -17.25 3.15
CA TYR A 313 6.60 -18.05 1.93
C TYR A 313 7.99 -17.99 1.33
N ASP A 314 8.93 -17.27 1.96
CA ASP A 314 10.29 -17.00 1.47
C ASP A 314 10.43 -15.92 0.39
N LEU A 315 11.68 -15.49 0.17
CA LEU A 315 12.02 -14.40 -0.75
C LEU A 315 11.79 -14.81 -2.22
N PRO A 316 12.29 -15.96 -2.74
CA PRO A 316 12.02 -16.39 -4.12
C PRO A 316 10.53 -16.47 -4.50
N ALA A 317 9.70 -17.13 -3.69
CA ALA A 317 8.27 -17.28 -4.01
C ALA A 317 7.54 -15.93 -3.98
N THR A 318 7.87 -15.09 -2.99
CA THR A 318 7.31 -13.75 -2.88
C THR A 318 7.68 -12.87 -4.08
N PHE A 319 8.96 -12.87 -4.50
CA PHE A 319 9.40 -12.08 -5.64
C PHE A 319 8.79 -12.55 -6.96
N LEU A 320 8.62 -13.87 -7.14
CA LEU A 320 7.92 -14.39 -8.30
C LEU A 320 6.46 -13.92 -8.32
N ASN A 321 5.75 -13.99 -7.18
CA ASN A 321 4.39 -13.47 -7.07
C ASN A 321 4.30 -11.97 -7.41
N MET A 322 5.19 -11.15 -6.83
CA MET A 322 5.26 -9.72 -7.11
C MET A 322 5.50 -9.44 -8.60
N ALA A 323 6.41 -10.17 -9.24
CA ALA A 323 6.71 -10.02 -10.66
C ALA A 323 5.49 -10.37 -11.52
N LEU A 324 4.83 -11.50 -11.24
CA LEU A 324 3.63 -11.93 -11.97
C LEU A 324 2.47 -10.95 -11.83
N LEU A 325 2.29 -10.36 -10.64
CA LEU A 325 1.33 -9.28 -10.42
C LEU A 325 1.67 -8.06 -11.31
N GLY A 326 2.94 -7.65 -11.35
CA GLY A 326 3.39 -6.54 -12.19
C GLY A 326 3.15 -6.79 -13.67
N LEU A 327 3.56 -7.96 -14.17
CA LEU A 327 3.33 -8.38 -15.55
C LEU A 327 1.83 -8.38 -15.89
N SER A 328 1.01 -8.92 -15.01
CA SER A 328 -0.44 -9.02 -15.22
C SER A 328 -1.10 -7.64 -15.22
N CYS A 329 -0.73 -6.76 -14.30
CA CYS A 329 -1.28 -5.40 -14.21
C CYS A 329 -0.85 -4.52 -15.39
N THR A 330 0.43 -4.55 -15.79
CA THR A 330 0.90 -3.84 -16.99
C THR A 330 0.17 -4.32 -18.23
N THR A 331 0.05 -5.64 -18.39
CA THR A 331 -0.64 -6.25 -19.54
C THR A 331 -2.13 -5.90 -19.53
N TYR A 332 -2.78 -5.94 -18.38
CA TYR A 332 -4.19 -5.53 -18.23
C TYR A 332 -4.41 -4.10 -18.73
N VAL A 333 -3.60 -3.14 -18.28
CA VAL A 333 -3.72 -1.72 -18.70
C VAL A 333 -3.63 -1.60 -20.22
N LEU A 334 -2.64 -2.26 -20.83
CA LEU A 334 -2.46 -2.23 -22.29
C LEU A 334 -3.62 -2.90 -23.03
N LEU A 335 -4.11 -4.04 -22.55
CA LEU A 335 -5.22 -4.78 -23.17
C LEU A 335 -6.52 -4.00 -23.16
N VAL A 336 -6.81 -3.26 -22.09
CA VAL A 336 -8.03 -2.46 -22.04
C VAL A 336 -7.91 -1.18 -22.87
N GLY A 337 -6.74 -0.85 -23.43
CA GLY A 337 -6.48 0.38 -24.19
C GLY A 337 -6.10 1.58 -23.33
N GLY A 338 -5.63 1.34 -22.11
CA GLY A 338 -5.25 2.38 -21.16
C GLY A 338 -3.86 2.97 -21.40
N GLU A 339 -3.62 4.14 -20.81
CA GLU A 339 -2.31 4.81 -20.84
C GLU A 339 -1.45 4.48 -19.61
N LEU A 340 -0.18 4.14 -19.86
CA LEU A 340 0.87 3.96 -18.86
C LEU A 340 1.51 5.31 -18.50
N ASN A 341 0.71 6.18 -17.91
CA ASN A 341 1.14 7.47 -17.38
C ASN A 341 1.61 7.37 -15.92
N GLY A 342 2.16 8.45 -15.36
CA GLY A 342 2.78 8.44 -14.03
C GLY A 342 1.90 7.84 -12.93
N PRO A 343 0.64 8.30 -12.77
CA PRO A 343 -0.30 7.69 -11.83
C PRO A 343 -0.52 6.19 -12.03
N VAL A 344 -0.70 5.73 -13.28
CA VAL A 344 -0.95 4.31 -13.58
C VAL A 344 0.28 3.45 -13.26
N VAL A 345 1.48 3.93 -13.59
CA VAL A 345 2.74 3.31 -13.16
C VAL A 345 2.78 3.18 -11.64
N GLY A 346 2.40 4.25 -10.93
CA GLY A 346 2.27 4.23 -9.48
C GLY A 346 1.31 3.16 -8.95
N GLY A 347 0.15 3.01 -9.59
CA GLY A 347 -0.80 1.94 -9.33
C GLY A 347 -0.19 0.54 -9.46
N ILE A 348 0.51 0.28 -10.57
CA ILE A 348 1.17 -1.00 -10.84
C ILE A 348 2.22 -1.28 -9.76
N PHE A 349 3.10 -0.31 -9.47
CA PHE A 349 4.12 -0.45 -8.42
C PHE A 349 3.51 -0.76 -7.06
N THR A 350 2.36 -0.16 -6.70
CA THR A 350 1.68 -0.48 -5.43
C THR A 350 1.07 -1.88 -5.45
N VAL A 351 0.48 -2.36 -6.55
CA VAL A 351 0.02 -3.76 -6.63
C VAL A 351 1.21 -4.72 -6.43
N VAL A 352 2.31 -4.47 -7.11
CA VAL A 352 3.56 -5.26 -7.01
C VAL A 352 4.12 -5.22 -5.60
N GLY A 353 4.22 -4.04 -4.99
CA GLY A 353 4.70 -3.86 -3.62
C GLY A 353 3.91 -4.67 -2.61
N PHE A 354 2.57 -4.59 -2.68
CA PHE A 354 1.68 -5.40 -1.84
C PHE A 354 1.62 -6.88 -2.28
N GLY A 355 2.26 -7.26 -3.38
CA GLY A 355 2.58 -8.66 -3.67
C GLY A 355 3.56 -9.27 -2.65
N ALA A 356 4.28 -8.43 -1.89
CA ALA A 356 5.06 -8.85 -0.73
C ALA A 356 4.22 -8.97 0.56
N MET A 357 2.96 -8.52 0.52
CA MET A 357 2.08 -8.37 1.67
C MET A 357 0.60 -8.49 1.27
N GLY A 358 0.09 -9.72 1.29
CA GLY A 358 -1.34 -10.00 1.19
C GLY A 358 -1.95 -10.01 -0.22
N LYS A 359 -1.24 -9.64 -1.28
CA LYS A 359 -1.78 -9.76 -2.66
C LYS A 359 -1.16 -10.90 -3.44
N HIS A 360 -2.01 -11.58 -4.20
CA HIS A 360 -1.62 -12.52 -5.23
C HIS A 360 -2.65 -12.53 -6.35
N LEU A 361 -2.36 -13.18 -7.49
CA LEU A 361 -3.24 -13.13 -8.65
C LEU A 361 -4.67 -13.57 -8.33
N PHE A 362 -4.85 -14.70 -7.65
CA PHE A 362 -6.18 -15.24 -7.34
C PHE A 362 -7.06 -14.37 -6.42
N ASN A 363 -6.49 -13.53 -5.55
CA ASN A 363 -7.28 -12.65 -4.69
C ASN A 363 -7.42 -11.22 -5.27
N VAL A 364 -6.53 -10.84 -6.18
CA VAL A 364 -6.61 -9.56 -6.92
C VAL A 364 -7.60 -9.63 -8.08
N THR A 365 -7.58 -10.72 -8.87
CA THR A 365 -8.41 -10.86 -10.08
C THR A 365 -9.90 -10.62 -9.84
N PRO A 366 -10.54 -11.16 -8.78
CA PRO A 366 -11.98 -10.97 -8.58
C PRO A 366 -12.34 -9.48 -8.39
N VAL A 367 -11.50 -8.73 -7.66
CA VAL A 367 -11.70 -7.30 -7.43
C VAL A 367 -11.55 -6.52 -8.74
N VAL A 368 -10.54 -6.84 -9.55
CA VAL A 368 -10.32 -6.25 -10.88
C VAL A 368 -11.53 -6.51 -11.79
N VAL A 369 -12.03 -7.75 -11.81
CA VAL A 369 -13.24 -8.11 -12.58
C VAL A 369 -14.44 -7.30 -12.11
N GLY A 370 -14.64 -7.14 -10.80
CA GLY A 370 -15.72 -6.32 -10.25
C GLY A 370 -15.68 -4.86 -10.70
N ILE A 371 -14.50 -4.25 -10.67
CA ILE A 371 -14.31 -2.85 -11.10
C ILE A 371 -14.51 -2.72 -12.62
N PHE A 372 -13.97 -3.66 -13.40
CA PHE A 372 -14.17 -3.68 -14.84
C PHE A 372 -15.66 -3.77 -15.18
N LEU A 373 -16.40 -4.71 -14.57
CA LEU A 373 -17.85 -4.82 -14.75
C LEU A 373 -18.57 -3.52 -14.36
N ALA A 374 -18.26 -2.93 -13.22
CA ALA A 374 -18.85 -1.65 -12.82
C ALA A 374 -18.55 -0.53 -13.83
N SER A 375 -17.36 -0.51 -14.44
CA SER A 375 -16.99 0.49 -15.45
C SER A 375 -17.75 0.34 -16.76
N LEU A 376 -18.27 -0.85 -17.07
CA LEU A 376 -19.12 -1.06 -18.26
C LEU A 376 -20.52 -0.46 -18.10
N PHE A 377 -21.02 -0.37 -16.86
CA PHE A 377 -22.39 0.06 -16.56
C PHE A 377 -22.48 1.45 -15.91
N SER A 378 -21.36 2.01 -15.45
CA SER A 378 -21.34 3.28 -14.72
C SER A 378 -20.96 4.45 -15.61
N ASN A 379 -21.41 5.65 -15.20
CA ASN A 379 -20.98 6.92 -15.79
C ASN A 379 -19.68 7.46 -15.15
N ALA A 380 -18.92 6.61 -14.44
CA ALA A 380 -17.72 7.02 -13.70
C ALA A 380 -16.49 7.26 -14.60
N GLY A 381 -16.62 7.03 -15.91
CA GLY A 381 -15.56 7.15 -16.91
C GLY A 381 -15.37 5.87 -17.72
N SER A 382 -14.68 5.96 -18.85
CA SER A 382 -14.37 4.77 -19.65
C SER A 382 -13.41 3.85 -18.89
N HIS A 383 -13.48 2.55 -19.19
CA HIS A 383 -12.56 1.54 -18.65
C HIS A 383 -11.08 1.80 -18.96
N GLN A 384 -10.81 2.65 -19.96
CA GLN A 384 -9.48 3.12 -20.38
C GLN A 384 -8.98 4.33 -19.61
N SER A 385 -9.89 5.10 -18.98
CA SER A 385 -9.53 6.35 -18.32
C SER A 385 -8.60 6.12 -17.13
N THR A 386 -7.64 7.05 -16.92
CA THR A 386 -6.71 6.97 -15.79
C THR A 386 -7.43 6.83 -14.45
N GLY A 387 -8.54 7.55 -14.23
CA GLY A 387 -9.31 7.44 -12.98
C GLY A 387 -9.82 6.02 -12.71
N VAL A 388 -10.40 5.35 -13.72
CA VAL A 388 -10.86 3.95 -13.60
C VAL A 388 -9.70 2.98 -13.47
N LEU A 389 -8.58 3.19 -14.18
CA LEU A 389 -7.39 2.36 -14.05
C LEU A 389 -6.76 2.46 -12.65
N LEU A 390 -6.65 3.66 -12.08
CA LEU A 390 -6.18 3.85 -10.70
C LEU A 390 -7.13 3.17 -9.71
N THR A 391 -8.44 3.30 -9.93
CA THR A 391 -9.44 2.62 -9.11
C THR A 391 -9.31 1.11 -9.21
N THR A 392 -9.05 0.58 -10.40
CA THR A 392 -8.80 -0.85 -10.63
C THR A 392 -7.56 -1.32 -9.90
N LEU A 393 -6.41 -0.67 -10.13
CA LEU A 393 -5.12 -1.08 -9.60
C LEU A 393 -5.08 -0.95 -8.08
N PHE A 394 -5.51 0.18 -7.53
CA PHE A 394 -5.50 0.39 -6.08
C PHE A 394 -6.69 -0.26 -5.37
N GLY A 395 -7.82 -0.47 -6.04
CA GLY A 395 -8.99 -1.15 -5.48
C GLY A 395 -8.71 -2.58 -5.06
N THR A 396 -7.66 -3.20 -5.63
CA THR A 396 -7.09 -4.47 -5.17
C THR A 396 -6.62 -4.45 -3.71
N THR A 397 -6.65 -3.31 -3.01
CA THR A 397 -6.60 -3.24 -1.55
C THR A 397 -7.65 -4.12 -0.85
N LEU A 398 -8.77 -4.39 -1.52
CA LEU A 398 -9.87 -5.26 -1.08
C LEU A 398 -9.65 -6.74 -1.44
N ALA A 399 -8.49 -7.09 -1.99
CA ALA A 399 -8.12 -8.48 -2.27
C ALA A 399 -8.35 -9.45 -1.08
N PRO A 400 -8.16 -9.06 0.20
CA PRO A 400 -8.47 -9.94 1.32
C PRO A 400 -9.93 -10.41 1.39
N ILE A 401 -10.89 -9.62 0.87
CA ILE A 401 -12.30 -10.02 0.81
C ILE A 401 -12.45 -11.20 -0.15
N ALA A 402 -11.82 -11.11 -1.32
CA ALA A 402 -11.81 -12.20 -2.29
C ALA A 402 -11.07 -13.44 -1.76
N GLY A 403 -9.92 -13.25 -1.11
CA GLY A 403 -9.13 -14.34 -0.55
C GLY A 403 -9.83 -15.08 0.59
N HIS A 404 -10.67 -14.40 1.37
CA HIS A 404 -11.38 -15.02 2.50
C HIS A 404 -12.78 -15.53 2.14
N PHE A 405 -13.59 -14.73 1.44
CA PHE A 405 -14.99 -15.03 1.13
C PHE A 405 -15.20 -15.62 -0.27
N GLY A 406 -14.14 -15.68 -1.08
CA GLY A 406 -14.15 -16.26 -2.42
C GLY A 406 -14.39 -15.25 -3.54
N PHE A 407 -14.46 -15.78 -4.77
CA PHE A 407 -14.50 -14.98 -6.01
C PHE A 407 -15.70 -14.01 -6.06
N GLY A 408 -16.92 -14.48 -5.81
CA GLY A 408 -18.14 -13.67 -5.90
C GLY A 408 -18.12 -12.42 -5.00
N PRO A 409 -17.87 -12.55 -3.68
CA PRO A 409 -17.70 -11.39 -2.80
C PRO A 409 -16.57 -10.45 -3.20
N GLY A 410 -15.48 -10.97 -3.78
CA GLY A 410 -14.41 -10.16 -4.36
C GLY A 410 -14.87 -9.30 -5.54
N VAL A 411 -15.67 -9.88 -6.45
CA VAL A 411 -16.30 -9.14 -7.56
C VAL A 411 -17.24 -8.06 -7.02
N LEU A 412 -18.09 -8.39 -6.04
CA LEU A 412 -18.99 -7.41 -5.42
C LEU A 412 -18.22 -6.26 -4.75
N ALA A 413 -17.13 -6.58 -4.03
CA ALA A 413 -16.27 -5.58 -3.41
C ALA A 413 -15.68 -4.62 -4.45
N GLY A 414 -15.15 -5.15 -5.56
CA GLY A 414 -14.66 -4.34 -6.67
C GLY A 414 -15.74 -3.47 -7.30
N PHE A 415 -16.93 -4.03 -7.51
CA PHE A 415 -18.04 -3.29 -8.12
C PHE A 415 -18.45 -2.06 -7.28
N ILE A 416 -18.64 -2.26 -5.98
CA ILE A 416 -18.99 -1.18 -5.03
C ILE A 416 -17.83 -0.18 -4.92
N HIS A 417 -16.58 -0.66 -4.94
CA HIS A 417 -15.40 0.17 -4.81
C HIS A 417 -15.28 1.24 -5.89
N LEU A 418 -15.65 0.94 -7.14
CA LEU A 418 -15.65 1.96 -8.20
C LEU A 418 -16.54 3.14 -7.85
N SER A 419 -17.75 2.86 -7.38
CA SER A 419 -18.70 3.89 -6.95
C SER A 419 -18.14 4.73 -5.79
N MET A 420 -17.58 4.07 -4.77
CA MET A 420 -17.01 4.76 -3.62
C MET A 420 -15.81 5.64 -3.99
N ALA A 421 -14.88 5.12 -4.80
CA ALA A 421 -13.65 5.81 -5.19
C ALA A 421 -13.94 7.06 -6.04
N ALA A 422 -14.96 7.01 -6.91
CA ALA A 422 -15.37 8.13 -7.74
C ALA A 422 -15.96 9.31 -6.92
N ASN A 423 -16.56 9.04 -5.77
CA ASN A 423 -17.26 10.05 -4.98
C ASN A 423 -16.43 10.63 -3.82
N ILE A 424 -15.50 9.83 -3.26
CA ILE A 424 -14.75 10.23 -2.07
C ILE A 424 -13.65 11.25 -2.34
N GLY A 425 -13.11 11.32 -3.57
CA GLY A 425 -12.01 12.23 -3.92
C GLY A 425 -12.30 13.70 -3.58
N TYR A 426 -13.56 14.12 -3.72
CA TYR A 426 -14.04 15.46 -3.36
C TYR A 426 -13.91 15.79 -1.87
N LEU A 427 -14.08 14.80 -0.99
CA LEU A 427 -14.08 15.02 0.46
C LEU A 427 -12.73 15.52 0.97
N HIS A 428 -11.65 15.10 0.32
CA HIS A 428 -10.28 15.47 0.65
C HIS A 428 -9.58 16.28 -0.46
N GLY A 429 -10.33 16.81 -1.45
CA GLY A 429 -9.80 17.67 -2.52
C GLY A 429 -8.69 17.05 -3.39
N GLY A 430 -8.64 15.72 -3.54
CA GLY A 430 -7.56 15.06 -4.29
C GLY A 430 -6.19 15.00 -3.57
N MET A 431 -6.13 15.40 -2.29
CA MET A 431 -4.88 15.47 -1.52
C MET A 431 -4.38 14.13 -0.97
N ASN A 432 -5.29 13.16 -0.79
CA ASN A 432 -4.91 11.82 -0.38
C ASN A 432 -4.53 11.01 -1.62
N LEU A 433 -3.23 10.79 -1.81
CA LEU A 433 -2.76 9.94 -2.90
C LEU A 433 -3.25 8.48 -2.72
N TYR A 434 -3.54 8.07 -1.48
CA TYR A 434 -4.11 6.77 -1.16
C TYR A 434 -5.65 6.81 -1.09
N ASN A 435 -6.31 7.59 -1.96
CA ASN A 435 -7.78 7.69 -2.08
C ASN A 435 -8.47 6.32 -2.09
N ASN A 436 -7.86 5.34 -2.75
CA ASN A 436 -8.38 3.98 -2.84
C ASN A 436 -8.28 3.18 -1.53
N GLY A 437 -7.32 3.51 -0.66
CA GLY A 437 -7.32 3.00 0.70
C GLY A 437 -8.42 3.61 1.55
N PHE A 438 -8.79 4.87 1.28
CA PHE A 438 -9.89 5.54 1.96
C PHE A 438 -11.25 4.98 1.55
N SER A 439 -11.54 4.92 0.25
CA SER A 439 -12.75 4.26 -0.27
C SER A 439 -12.81 2.78 0.09
N GLY A 440 -11.70 2.04 -0.06
CA GLY A 440 -11.64 0.62 0.29
C GLY A 440 -11.90 0.36 1.78
N GLY A 441 -11.48 1.25 2.67
CA GLY A 441 -11.79 1.13 4.09
C GLY A 441 -13.29 1.18 4.37
N PHE A 442 -14.04 2.06 3.70
CA PHE A 442 -15.51 2.09 3.81
C PHE A 442 -16.17 0.86 3.19
N VAL A 443 -15.72 0.43 2.01
CA VAL A 443 -16.25 -0.78 1.36
C VAL A 443 -16.07 -1.99 2.29
N ALA A 444 -14.88 -2.16 2.86
CA ALA A 444 -14.61 -3.24 3.80
C ALA A 444 -15.43 -3.12 5.09
N ALA A 445 -15.55 -1.92 5.66
CA ALA A 445 -16.32 -1.68 6.89
C ALA A 445 -17.81 -2.01 6.74
N ILE A 446 -18.36 -1.88 5.53
CA ILE A 446 -19.76 -2.20 5.24
C ILE A 446 -19.91 -3.67 4.84
N LEU A 447 -19.10 -4.13 3.89
CA LEU A 447 -19.30 -5.43 3.25
C LEU A 447 -18.88 -6.60 4.14
N VAL A 448 -17.80 -6.46 4.91
CA VAL A 448 -17.27 -7.57 5.74
C VAL A 448 -18.27 -8.02 6.81
N PRO A 449 -18.86 -7.14 7.64
CA PRO A 449 -19.85 -7.57 8.63
C PRO A 449 -21.07 -8.26 8.02
N LEU A 450 -21.50 -7.82 6.83
CA LEU A 450 -22.63 -8.43 6.12
C LEU A 450 -22.29 -9.84 5.61
N LEU A 451 -21.07 -10.02 5.09
CA LEU A 451 -20.60 -11.33 4.63
C LEU A 451 -20.39 -12.30 5.80
N GLU A 452 -19.85 -11.84 6.93
CA GLU A 452 -19.70 -12.64 8.15
C GLU A 452 -21.07 -13.07 8.70
N ALA A 453 -22.03 -12.13 8.83
CA ALA A 453 -23.38 -12.44 9.28
C ALA A 453 -24.08 -13.46 8.39
N ARG A 454 -23.88 -13.37 7.07
CA ARG A 454 -24.38 -14.37 6.11
C ARG A 454 -23.78 -15.75 6.37
N GLN A 455 -22.46 -15.85 6.54
CA GLN A 455 -21.81 -17.14 6.82
C GLN A 455 -22.32 -17.77 8.11
N ASP A 456 -22.56 -16.97 9.16
CA ASP A 456 -23.08 -17.45 10.43
C ASP A 456 -24.52 -17.98 10.33
N LEU A 457 -25.35 -17.42 9.44
CA LEU A 457 -26.70 -17.91 9.17
C LEU A 457 -26.65 -19.29 8.48
N PHE A 458 -25.87 -19.42 7.40
CA PHE A 458 -25.76 -20.68 6.66
C PHE A 458 -24.98 -21.79 7.37
N ARG A 459 -24.28 -21.49 8.46
CA ARG A 459 -23.59 -22.49 9.28
C ARG A 459 -24.50 -23.11 10.37
N LYS A 460 -25.65 -22.50 10.61
CA LYS A 460 -26.66 -22.97 11.59
C LYS A 460 -27.74 -23.87 10.95
N GLU A 461 -27.80 -23.89 9.62
CA GLU A 461 -28.51 -24.88 8.80
C GLU A 461 -27.56 -26.03 8.46
#